data_AF-A0A0Q7DKX9-F1
#
_entry.id   AF-A0A0Q7DKX9-F1
#
_cell.length_a   1.000
_cell.length_b   1.000
_cell.length_c   1.000
_cell.angle_alpha   90.00
_cell.angle_beta   90.00
_cell.angle_gamma   90.00
#
_symmetry.space_group_name_H-M   'P 1'
#
loop_
_entity.id
_entity.type
_entity.pdbx_description
1 polymer ?
#
loop_
_entity_poly.entity_id
_entity_poly.type
_entity_poly.pdbx_seq_one_letter_code
_entity_poly.pdbx_strand_id
1 'polypeptide(L)'
;MLDFDADKEISFASDLFVRFSHDDRGVASGLIDEARSISFNACCCVLNEICRPAIPGKVAPGRQLELLDEWAKGIEHPLKEAVLRCAVALINAEPLSYEACRRLMDDIARYDGQRAALGLAYFAGDPDDQEGDVRLQSHLEAVTKQWADRGV
;
A
#
# COMPACT_ATOMS: atom_id res chain seq x y z
N MET A 1 14.89 3.37 -17.43
CA MET A 1 13.97 4.34 -16.82
C MET A 1 12.64 4.09 -17.48
N LEU A 2 11.78 3.31 -16.85
CA LEU A 2 10.41 3.09 -17.35
C LEU A 2 9.71 4.45 -17.27
N ASP A 3 9.10 4.90 -18.37
CA ASP A 3 8.28 6.11 -18.38
C ASP A 3 7.22 5.98 -17.28
N PHE A 4 7.22 6.93 -16.35
CA PHE A 4 6.19 7.04 -15.34
C PHE A 4 4.90 7.48 -16.03
N ASP A 5 3.99 6.53 -16.24
CA ASP A 5 2.69 6.77 -16.85
C ASP A 5 1.64 6.98 -15.75
N ALA A 6 1.57 8.21 -15.26
CA ALA A 6 0.66 8.62 -14.20
C ALA A 6 -0.81 8.34 -14.55
N ASP A 7 -1.18 8.49 -15.82
CA ASP A 7 -2.54 8.25 -16.29
C ASP A 7 -2.93 6.78 -16.16
N LYS A 8 -2.01 5.86 -16.48
CA LYS A 8 -2.23 4.42 -16.25
C LYS A 8 -2.36 4.09 -14.77
N GLU A 9 -1.52 4.65 -13.89
CA GLU A 9 -1.65 4.44 -12.44
C GLU A 9 -3.01 4.92 -11.91
N ILE A 10 -3.43 6.13 -12.29
CA ILE A 10 -4.70 6.72 -11.86
C ILE A 10 -5.88 5.88 -12.36
N SER A 11 -5.86 5.49 -13.63
CA SER A 11 -6.92 4.66 -14.21
C SER A 11 -6.99 3.30 -13.53
N PHE A 12 -5.85 2.65 -13.30
CA PHE A 12 -5.78 1.36 -12.62
C PHE A 12 -6.30 1.45 -11.19
N ALA A 13 -5.83 2.42 -10.40
CA ALA A 13 -6.23 2.59 -9.01
C ALA A 13 -7.73 2.92 -8.87
N SER A 14 -8.30 3.67 -9.81
CA SER A 14 -9.72 4.06 -9.78
C SER A 14 -10.67 2.86 -9.91
N ASP A 15 -10.31 1.88 -10.75
CA ASP A 15 -11.15 0.70 -10.99
C ASP A 15 -10.80 -0.48 -10.07
N LEU A 16 -9.61 -0.47 -9.46
CA LEU A 16 -9.07 -1.59 -8.69
C LEU A 16 -10.03 -2.05 -7.58
N PHE A 17 -10.57 -1.13 -6.78
CA PHE A 17 -11.46 -1.47 -5.67
C PHE A 17 -12.69 -2.28 -6.11
N VAL A 18 -13.22 -2.00 -7.30
CA VAL A 18 -14.39 -2.71 -7.84
C VAL A 18 -13.98 -4.05 -8.46
N ARG A 19 -12.77 -4.13 -9.02
CA ARG A 19 -12.25 -5.32 -9.71
C ARG A 19 -11.65 -6.35 -8.75
N PHE A 20 -11.09 -5.93 -7.61
CA PHE A 20 -10.34 -6.80 -6.73
C PHE A 20 -11.27 -7.76 -5.96
N SER A 21 -10.94 -9.05 -6.00
CA SER A 21 -11.70 -10.10 -5.33
C SER A 21 -10.75 -11.01 -4.57
N HIS A 22 -10.89 -11.06 -3.24
CA HIS A 22 -10.10 -11.98 -2.41
C HIS A 22 -10.48 -13.44 -2.66
N ASP A 23 -11.74 -13.71 -3.00
CA ASP A 23 -12.29 -15.05 -3.20
C ASP A 23 -11.95 -15.62 -4.58
N ASP A 24 -11.85 -14.75 -5.60
CA ASP A 24 -11.45 -15.16 -6.95
C ASP A 24 -9.94 -15.01 -7.12
N ARG A 25 -9.23 -16.13 -6.93
CA ARG A 25 -7.77 -16.16 -7.09
C ARG A 25 -7.32 -15.72 -8.47
N GLY A 26 -8.02 -16.11 -9.54
CA GLY A 26 -7.60 -15.77 -10.90
C GLY A 26 -7.64 -14.27 -11.14
N VAL A 27 -8.70 -13.62 -10.66
CA VAL A 27 -8.85 -12.16 -10.72
C VAL A 27 -7.77 -11.46 -9.89
N ALA A 28 -7.54 -11.89 -8.64
CA ALA A 28 -6.52 -11.29 -7.79
C ALA A 28 -5.10 -11.43 -8.39
N SER A 29 -4.74 -12.64 -8.85
CA SER A 29 -3.45 -12.90 -9.51
C SER A 29 -3.26 -12.03 -10.76
N GLY A 30 -4.30 -11.93 -11.61
CA GLY A 30 -4.25 -11.10 -12.80
C GLY A 30 -4.04 -9.62 -12.48
N LEU A 31 -4.67 -9.10 -11.43
CA LEU A 31 -4.49 -7.70 -10.97
C LEU A 31 -3.09 -7.46 -10.38
N ILE A 32 -2.52 -8.45 -9.67
CA ILE A 32 -1.13 -8.39 -9.20
C ILE A 32 -0.17 -8.28 -10.39
N ASP A 33 -0.35 -9.09 -11.42
CA ASP A 33 0.50 -9.07 -12.61
C ASP A 33 0.32 -7.79 -13.45
N GLU A 34 -0.92 -7.32 -13.60
CA GLU A 34 -1.22 -6.03 -14.25
C GLU A 34 -0.52 -4.88 -13.53
N ALA A 35 -0.63 -4.80 -12.20
CA ALA A 35 0.01 -3.77 -11.40
C ALA A 35 1.54 -3.75 -11.57
N ARG A 36 2.18 -4.94 -11.61
CA ARG A 36 3.62 -5.09 -11.86
C ARG A 36 4.06 -4.49 -13.20
N SER A 37 3.21 -4.57 -14.21
CA SER A 37 3.49 -4.00 -15.53
C SER A 37 3.35 -2.47 -15.57
N ILE A 38 2.67 -1.88 -14.57
CA ILE A 38 2.44 -0.44 -14.47
C ILE A 38 3.56 0.20 -13.65
N SER A 39 3.62 -0.11 -12.35
CA SER A 39 4.62 0.47 -11.44
C SER A 39 4.61 -0.19 -10.06
N PHE A 40 5.63 0.14 -9.25
CA PHE A 40 5.62 -0.27 -7.84
C PHE A 40 4.48 0.40 -7.03
N ASN A 41 4.10 1.63 -7.35
CA ASN A 41 2.99 2.31 -6.68
C ASN A 41 1.65 1.60 -6.98
N ALA A 42 1.43 1.18 -8.24
CA ALA A 42 0.29 0.35 -8.61
C ALA A 42 0.29 -0.99 -7.87
N CYS A 43 1.45 -1.63 -7.70
CA CYS A 43 1.57 -2.83 -6.85
C CYS A 43 1.13 -2.52 -5.41
N CYS A 44 1.51 -1.38 -4.85
CA CYS A 44 1.07 -0.97 -3.52
C CYS A 44 -0.44 -0.66 -3.46
N CYS A 45 -1.09 -0.23 -4.54
CA CYS A 45 -2.55 -0.14 -4.60
C CYS A 45 -3.18 -1.53 -4.39
N VAL A 46 -2.69 -2.55 -5.11
CA VAL A 46 -3.15 -3.95 -4.93
C VAL A 46 -2.89 -4.44 -3.52
N LEU A 47 -1.73 -4.10 -2.95
CA LEU A 47 -1.40 -4.48 -1.58
C LEU A 47 -2.35 -3.85 -0.55
N ASN A 48 -2.80 -2.61 -0.75
CA ASN A 48 -3.84 -2.00 0.10
C ASN A 48 -5.14 -2.82 0.07
N GLU A 49 -5.59 -3.25 -1.11
CA GLU A 49 -6.79 -4.08 -1.25
C GLU A 49 -6.64 -5.45 -0.56
N ILE A 50 -5.47 -6.08 -0.70
CA ILE A 50 -5.15 -7.33 0.01
C ILE A 50 -5.29 -7.13 1.53
N CYS A 51 -4.75 -6.04 2.07
CA CYS A 51 -4.71 -5.78 3.51
C CYS A 51 -6.05 -5.32 4.09
N ARG A 52 -6.85 -4.58 3.32
CA ARG A 52 -8.02 -3.83 3.82
C ARG A 52 -9.27 -4.22 3.03
N PRO A 53 -9.84 -5.42 3.26
CA PRO A 53 -11.04 -5.84 2.55
C PRO A 53 -12.21 -4.88 2.83
N ALA A 54 -13.06 -4.65 1.81
CA ALA A 54 -14.19 -3.73 1.89
C ALA A 54 -15.15 -4.03 3.07
N ILE A 55 -15.21 -5.29 3.50
CA ILE A 55 -15.95 -5.72 4.69
C ILE A 55 -14.95 -6.40 5.65
N PRO A 56 -14.58 -5.74 6.77
CA PRO A 56 -13.70 -6.33 7.76
C PRO A 56 -14.20 -7.70 8.25
N GLY A 57 -13.29 -8.67 8.38
CA GLY A 57 -13.60 -10.03 8.84
C GLY A 57 -14.31 -10.92 7.81
N LYS A 58 -14.64 -10.42 6.62
CA LYS A 58 -15.24 -11.24 5.54
C LYS A 58 -14.21 -12.14 4.85
N VAL A 59 -12.95 -11.74 4.86
CA VAL A 59 -11.85 -12.50 4.27
C VAL A 59 -11.05 -13.14 5.40
N ALA A 60 -10.77 -14.44 5.28
CA ALA A 60 -9.94 -15.13 6.25
C ALA A 60 -8.48 -14.62 6.17
N PRO A 61 -7.79 -14.39 7.31
CA PRO A 61 -6.39 -13.92 7.30
C PRO A 61 -5.46 -14.81 6.47
N GLY A 62 -5.67 -16.13 6.49
CA GLY A 62 -4.90 -17.07 5.66
C GLY A 62 -4.99 -16.76 4.16
N ARG A 63 -6.15 -16.31 3.66
CA ARG A 63 -6.32 -15.93 2.26
C ARG A 63 -5.58 -14.65 1.92
N GLN A 64 -5.55 -13.68 2.84
CA GLN A 64 -4.78 -12.45 2.67
C GLN A 64 -3.27 -12.74 2.67
N LEU A 65 -2.80 -13.63 3.54
CA LEU A 65 -1.40 -14.06 3.59
C LEU A 65 -0.98 -14.81 2.32
N GLU A 66 -1.83 -15.67 1.75
CA GLU A 66 -1.57 -16.30 0.44
C GLU A 66 -1.39 -15.27 -0.68
N LEU A 67 -2.26 -14.26 -0.72
CA LEU A 67 -2.18 -13.17 -1.70
C LEU A 67 -0.98 -12.27 -1.45
N LEU A 68 -0.61 -12.04 -0.20
CA LEU A 68 0.61 -11.31 0.19
C LEU A 68 1.87 -12.04 -0.30
N ASP A 69 1.96 -13.35 -0.09
CA ASP A 69 3.05 -14.19 -0.58
C ASP A 69 3.15 -14.17 -2.10
N GLU A 70 2.01 -14.17 -2.78
CA GLU A 70 1.96 -14.07 -4.24
C GLU A 70 2.41 -12.69 -4.72
N TRP A 71 1.91 -11.62 -4.09
CA TRP A 71 2.30 -10.24 -4.36
C TRP A 71 3.81 -10.04 -4.19
N ALA A 72 4.39 -10.59 -3.11
CA ALA A 72 5.81 -10.46 -2.77
C ALA A 72 6.74 -11.11 -3.81
N LYS A 73 6.27 -12.12 -4.55
CA LYS A 73 7.04 -12.74 -5.64
C LYS A 73 7.23 -11.72 -6.78
N GLY A 74 8.39 -11.69 -7.42
CA GLY A 74 8.61 -10.83 -8.59
C GLY A 74 8.66 -9.31 -8.35
N ILE A 75 8.58 -8.85 -7.09
CA ILE A 75 8.85 -7.44 -6.75
C ILE A 75 10.33 -7.26 -6.43
N GLU A 76 10.97 -6.39 -7.20
CA GLU A 76 12.34 -5.90 -6.99
C GLU A 76 12.32 -4.39 -6.78
N HIS A 77 12.07 -3.96 -5.54
CA HIS A 77 12.05 -2.55 -5.19
C HIS A 77 12.61 -2.33 -3.78
N PRO A 78 13.41 -1.26 -3.52
CA PRO A 78 13.97 -1.00 -2.19
C PRO A 78 12.94 -0.88 -1.07
N LEU A 79 11.73 -0.43 -1.37
CA LEU A 79 10.64 -0.30 -0.39
C LEU A 79 9.88 -1.60 -0.11
N LYS A 80 10.19 -2.71 -0.79
CA LYS A 80 9.46 -3.97 -0.67
C LYS A 80 9.32 -4.42 0.78
N GLU A 81 10.43 -4.54 1.50
CA GLU A 81 10.41 -5.02 2.88
C GLU A 81 9.66 -4.07 3.81
N ALA A 82 9.75 -2.76 3.56
CA ALA A 82 9.02 -1.75 4.32
C ALA A 82 7.50 -1.92 4.17
N VAL A 83 7.00 -2.07 2.93
CA VAL A 83 5.56 -2.22 2.69
C VAL A 83 5.03 -3.60 3.09
N LEU A 84 5.85 -4.66 3.00
CA LEU A 84 5.49 -5.99 3.51
C LEU A 84 5.29 -5.97 5.03
N ARG A 85 6.15 -5.25 5.76
CA ARG A 85 5.97 -5.07 7.20
C ARG A 85 4.65 -4.39 7.55
N CYS A 86 4.27 -3.34 6.82
CA CYS A 86 2.97 -2.68 6.99
C CYS A 86 1.81 -3.66 6.70
N ALA A 87 1.92 -4.43 5.61
CA ALA A 87 0.89 -5.37 5.21
C ALA A 87 0.64 -6.46 6.25
N VAL A 88 1.71 -7.03 6.81
CA VAL A 88 1.60 -8.04 7.88
C VAL A 88 0.92 -7.45 9.12
N ALA A 89 1.31 -6.25 9.54
CA ALA A 89 0.68 -5.56 10.68
C ALA A 89 -0.84 -5.36 10.45
N LEU A 90 -1.22 -4.90 9.25
CA LEU A 90 -2.62 -4.71 8.86
C LEU A 90 -3.42 -6.02 8.84
N ILE A 91 -2.88 -7.08 8.23
CA ILE A 91 -3.57 -8.38 8.10
C ILE A 91 -3.75 -9.05 9.48
N ASN A 92 -2.74 -8.96 10.35
CA ASN A 92 -2.79 -9.57 11.67
C ASN A 92 -3.54 -8.72 12.71
N ALA A 93 -3.97 -7.51 12.35
CA ALA A 93 -4.51 -6.52 13.29
C ALA A 93 -3.55 -6.23 14.47
N GLU A 94 -2.25 -6.21 14.16
CA GLU A 94 -1.17 -5.91 15.11
C GLU A 94 -0.55 -4.57 14.71
N PRO A 95 -1.11 -3.44 15.17
CA PRO A 95 -0.69 -2.13 14.70
C PRO A 95 0.77 -1.83 15.06
N LEU A 96 1.39 -1.01 14.21
CA LEU A 96 2.70 -0.45 14.44
C LEU A 96 2.58 0.81 15.30
N SER A 97 3.60 1.08 16.12
CA SER A 97 3.67 2.33 16.87
C SER A 97 3.87 3.54 15.95
N TYR A 98 3.44 4.72 16.42
CA TYR A 98 3.67 5.99 15.75
C TYR A 98 5.11 6.15 15.21
N GLU A 99 6.13 5.90 16.04
CA GLU A 99 7.53 6.05 15.63
C GLU A 99 7.97 5.05 14.56
N ALA A 100 7.35 3.86 14.52
CA ALA A 100 7.62 2.88 13.47
C ALA A 100 6.99 3.33 12.14
N CYS A 101 5.73 3.74 12.15
CA CYS A 101 5.04 4.29 10.98
C CYS A 101 5.74 5.52 10.42
N ARG A 102 6.09 6.48 11.27
CA ARG A 102 6.80 7.71 10.86
C ARG A 102 8.12 7.40 10.15
N ARG A 103 8.92 6.46 10.67
CA ARG A 103 10.18 6.06 9.99
C ARG A 103 9.94 5.40 8.64
N LEU A 104 8.90 4.56 8.54
CA LEU A 104 8.52 3.96 7.26
C LEU A 104 8.09 5.03 6.25
N MET A 105 7.32 6.02 6.70
CA MET A 105 6.92 7.16 5.87
C MET A 105 8.12 8.01 5.44
N ASP A 106 9.09 8.26 6.33
CA ASP A 106 10.35 8.94 6.00
C ASP A 106 11.16 8.18 4.94
N ASP A 107 11.21 6.84 5.03
CA ASP A 107 11.91 6.00 4.06
C ASP A 107 11.20 5.98 2.69
N ILE A 108 9.86 5.91 2.70
CA ILE A 108 9.02 5.98 1.49
C ILE A 108 9.11 7.35 0.84
N ALA A 109 9.17 8.44 1.61
CA ALA A 109 9.25 9.83 1.12
C ALA A 109 10.47 10.09 0.21
N ARG A 110 11.50 9.24 0.28
CA ARG A 110 12.68 9.28 -0.60
C ARG A 110 12.40 8.83 -2.04
N TYR A 111 11.24 8.22 -2.28
CA TYR A 111 10.80 7.72 -3.58
C TYR A 111 9.53 8.47 -3.98
N ASP A 112 9.67 9.38 -4.94
CA ASP A 112 8.56 10.25 -5.32
C ASP A 112 7.38 9.47 -5.89
N GLY A 113 6.17 9.97 -5.63
CA GLY A 113 4.92 9.44 -6.19
C GLY A 113 4.42 8.14 -5.55
N GLN A 114 5.11 7.57 -4.56
CA GLN A 114 4.73 6.31 -3.89
C GLN A 114 3.57 6.47 -2.88
N ARG A 115 2.47 7.08 -3.33
CA ARG A 115 1.30 7.43 -2.51
C ARG A 115 0.63 6.22 -1.88
N ALA A 116 0.49 5.12 -2.61
CA ALA A 116 -0.12 3.91 -2.09
C ALA A 116 0.76 3.22 -1.04
N ALA A 117 2.09 3.25 -1.22
CA ALA A 117 3.04 2.78 -0.22
C ALA A 117 2.98 3.64 1.05
N LEU A 118 2.93 4.97 0.89
CA LEU A 118 2.81 5.92 2.00
C LEU A 118 1.52 5.70 2.79
N GLY A 119 0.40 5.43 2.08
CA GLY A 119 -0.86 5.04 2.67
C GLY A 119 -0.77 3.76 3.51
N LEU A 120 -0.05 2.73 3.04
CA LEU A 120 0.17 1.50 3.84
C LEU A 120 0.86 1.80 5.16
N ALA A 121 1.89 2.65 5.16
CA ALA A 121 2.60 3.04 6.38
C ALA A 121 1.72 3.86 7.33
N TYR A 122 0.87 4.75 6.80
CA TYR A 122 -0.11 5.49 7.58
C TYR A 122 -1.14 4.54 8.23
N PHE A 123 -1.81 3.70 7.44
CA PHE A 123 -2.87 2.82 7.93
C PHE A 123 -2.37 1.70 8.86
N ALA A 124 -1.08 1.35 8.82
CA ALA A 124 -0.51 0.38 9.73
C ALA A 124 -0.34 0.91 11.17
N GLY A 125 -0.60 2.19 11.41
CA GLY A 125 -0.55 2.79 12.74
C GLY A 125 -1.64 2.27 13.68
N ASP A 126 -1.44 2.51 14.98
CA ASP A 126 -2.40 2.16 16.02
C ASP A 126 -3.64 3.07 15.96
N PRO A 127 -4.83 2.54 15.64
CA PRO A 127 -6.06 3.34 15.56
C PRO A 127 -6.54 3.84 16.93
N ASP A 128 -6.06 3.27 18.03
CA ASP A 128 -6.40 3.71 19.39
C ASP A 128 -5.50 4.85 19.89
N ASP A 129 -4.37 5.12 19.23
CA ASP A 129 -3.47 6.26 19.50
C ASP A 129 -3.89 7.50 18.68
N GLN A 130 -4.90 8.22 19.17
CA GLN A 130 -5.44 9.42 18.50
C GLN A 130 -4.38 10.52 18.27
N GLU A 131 -3.45 10.71 19.21
CA GLU A 131 -2.38 11.69 19.06
C GLU A 131 -1.39 11.23 17.98
N GLY A 132 -1.02 9.94 18.00
CA GLY A 132 -0.23 9.30 16.96
C GLY A 132 -0.85 9.47 15.58
N ASP A 133 -2.15 9.19 15.42
CA ASP A 133 -2.87 9.31 14.14
C ASP A 133 -2.83 10.74 13.58
N VAL A 134 -3.14 11.74 14.39
CA VAL A 134 -3.06 13.17 13.97
C VAL A 134 -1.65 13.53 13.50
N ARG A 135 -0.62 13.03 14.19
CA ARG A 135 0.77 13.29 13.82
C ARG A 135 1.17 12.55 12.54
N LEU A 136 0.71 11.32 12.34
CA LEU A 136 0.93 10.59 11.08
C LEU A 136 0.20 11.25 9.91
N GLN A 137 -1.03 11.70 10.10
CA GLN A 137 -1.80 12.44 9.09
C GLN A 137 -1.07 13.74 8.70
N SER A 138 -0.59 14.51 9.68
CA SER A 138 0.21 15.72 9.42
C SER A 138 1.47 15.40 8.62
N HIS A 139 2.11 14.25 8.89
CA HIS A 139 3.30 13.80 8.19
C HIS A 139 2.98 13.33 6.75
N LEU A 140 1.87 12.62 6.56
CA LEU A 140 1.33 12.22 5.25
C LEU A 140 1.11 13.44 4.36
N GLU A 141 0.45 14.46 4.89
CA GLU A 141 0.18 15.73 4.20
C GLU A 141 1.48 16.46 3.83
N ALA A 142 2.46 16.49 4.73
CA ALA A 142 3.75 17.13 4.47
C ALA A 142 4.51 16.44 3.32
N VAL A 143 4.57 15.11 3.32
CA VAL A 143 5.25 14.33 2.25
C VAL A 143 4.51 14.48 0.93
N THR A 144 3.19 14.35 0.92
CA THR A 144 2.39 14.48 -0.31
C THR A 144 2.45 15.88 -0.89
N LYS A 145 2.45 16.92 -0.04
CA LYS A 145 2.68 18.30 -0.46
C LYS A 145 4.07 18.47 -1.07
N GLN A 146 5.10 17.89 -0.46
CA GLN A 146 6.47 17.96 -0.99
C GLN A 146 6.57 17.35 -2.39
N TRP A 147 5.90 16.21 -2.64
CA TRP A 147 5.84 15.61 -3.97
C TRP A 147 5.07 16.49 -4.97
N ALA A 148 3.93 17.05 -4.56
CA ALA A 148 3.15 17.95 -5.40
C ALA A 148 3.94 19.22 -5.79
N ASP A 149 4.69 19.80 -4.85
CA ASP A 149 5.56 20.96 -5.11
C ASP A 149 6.71 20.61 -6.09
N ARG A 150 7.07 19.31 -6.24
CA ARG A 150 8.00 18.79 -7.26
C ARG A 150 7.32 18.40 -8.58
N GLY A 151 5.99 18.41 -8.65
CA GLY A 151 5.23 18.00 -9.84
C GLY A 151 5.04 16.50 -10.00
N VAL A 152 5.07 15.74 -8.90
CA VAL A 152 4.84 14.28 -8.86
C VAL A 152 3.57 13.97 -8.08
#